data_AF-A0A966KBK8-F1
#
_entry.id   AF-A0A966KBK8-F1
#
_cell.length_a   1.000
_cell.length_b   1.000
_cell.length_c   1.000
_cell.angle_alpha   90.00
_cell.angle_beta   90.00
_cell.angle_gamma   90.00
#
_symmetry.space_group_name_H-M   'P 1'
#
loop_
_entity.id
_entity.type
_entity.pdbx_description
1 polymer ?
#
loop_
_entity_poly.entity_id
_entity_poly.type
_entity_poly.pdbx_seq_one_letter_code
_entity_poly.pdbx_strand_id
1 'polypeptide(L)'
;MLVLLTELLKETKADHLFEVWENLEVYFHGGVSFTPYRTQYEKLLPRTNFKYYEIYNASEGFFAIQDRNYHSDLLLMLDYGIFYEFIPMTEWGKEQPKALPIWEVELGVNYAMVISTNAGLWRYTVGDTVRFTSLSPFRIKITGRTKHYINA
;
A
#
# COMPACT_ATOMS: atom_id res chain seq x y z
N MET A 1 2.89 -9.97 11.81
CA MET A 1 2.07 -11.16 11.46
C MET A 1 2.94 -12.37 11.16
N LEU A 2 3.91 -12.30 10.23
CA LEU A 2 4.79 -13.43 9.88
C LEU A 2 5.34 -14.22 11.10
N VAL A 3 5.92 -13.54 12.08
CA VAL A 3 6.47 -14.18 13.30
C VAL A 3 5.40 -14.99 14.07
N LEU A 4 4.19 -14.44 14.21
CA LEU A 4 3.09 -15.10 14.89
C LEU A 4 2.68 -16.39 14.17
N LEU A 5 2.57 -16.33 12.84
CA LEU A 5 2.22 -17.49 12.02
C LEU A 5 3.30 -18.58 12.09
N THR A 6 4.58 -18.18 12.07
CA THR A 6 5.70 -19.11 12.25
C THR A 6 5.67 -19.78 13.62
N GLU A 7 5.36 -19.04 14.69
CA GLU A 7 5.29 -19.62 16.03
C GLU A 7 4.09 -20.57 16.18
N LEU A 8 2.95 -20.20 15.60
CA LEU A 8 1.77 -21.06 15.55
C LEU A 8 2.05 -22.42 14.88
N LEU A 9 2.80 -22.44 13.78
CA LEU A 9 3.18 -23.70 13.13
C LEU A 9 4.07 -24.57 14.03
N LYS A 10 4.98 -23.97 14.82
CA LYS A 10 5.80 -24.73 15.78
C LYS A 10 4.96 -25.36 16.88
N GLU A 11 4.03 -24.59 17.45
CA GLU A 11 3.15 -25.05 18.54
C GLU A 11 2.18 -26.13 18.08
N THR A 12 1.62 -25.98 16.87
CA THR A 12 0.67 -26.94 16.28
C THR A 12 1.36 -28.14 15.62
N LYS A 13 2.68 -28.06 15.40
CA LYS A 13 3.47 -29.04 14.62
C LYS A 13 2.95 -29.22 13.18
N ALA A 14 2.30 -28.19 12.65
CA ALA A 14 1.82 -28.15 11.27
C ALA A 14 2.94 -27.67 10.34
N ASP A 15 2.97 -28.21 9.12
CA ASP A 15 3.96 -27.79 8.11
C ASP A 15 3.57 -26.48 7.43
N HIS A 16 2.27 -26.22 7.31
CA HIS A 16 1.73 -25.02 6.69
C HIS A 16 0.34 -24.63 7.24
N LEU A 17 -0.09 -23.40 6.99
CA LEU A 17 -1.30 -22.85 7.62
C LEU A 17 -2.60 -23.56 7.23
N PHE A 18 -2.64 -24.27 6.10
CA PHE A 18 -3.86 -25.02 5.70
C PHE A 18 -4.11 -26.30 6.51
N GLU A 19 -3.13 -26.78 7.30
CA GLU A 19 -3.37 -27.87 8.25
C GLU A 19 -4.08 -27.38 9.51
N VAL A 20 -3.90 -26.09 9.84
CA VAL A 20 -4.57 -25.43 10.96
C VAL A 20 -5.91 -24.84 10.52
N TRP A 21 -5.92 -24.20 9.35
CA TRP A 21 -7.09 -23.54 8.77
C TRP A 21 -7.27 -23.93 7.30
N GLU A 22 -7.94 -25.05 7.08
CA GLU A 22 -8.17 -25.60 5.73
C GLU A 22 -8.86 -24.61 4.78
N ASN A 23 -9.76 -23.77 5.31
CA ASN A 23 -10.56 -22.81 4.54
C ASN A 23 -9.95 -21.41 4.44
N LEU A 24 -8.70 -21.21 4.87
CA LEU A 24 -8.01 -19.93 4.71
C LEU A 24 -7.84 -19.63 3.20
N GLU A 25 -8.30 -18.46 2.75
CA GLU A 25 -8.33 -18.13 1.31
C GLU A 25 -7.57 -16.85 0.92
N VAL A 26 -7.33 -15.95 1.88
CA VAL A 26 -6.84 -14.61 1.60
C VAL A 26 -5.98 -14.04 2.73
N TYR A 27 -4.96 -13.27 2.35
CA TYR A 27 -4.19 -12.42 3.25
C TYR A 27 -4.20 -10.98 2.74
N PHE A 28 -4.82 -10.09 3.52
CA PHE A 28 -4.77 -8.65 3.29
C PHE A 28 -3.54 -8.07 3.99
N HIS A 29 -2.73 -7.30 3.26
CA HIS A 29 -1.50 -6.70 3.78
C HIS A 29 -1.44 -5.20 3.46
N GLY A 30 -0.78 -4.44 4.34
CA GLY A 30 -0.62 -3.00 4.21
C GLY A 30 0.39 -2.45 5.21
N GLY A 31 0.67 -1.15 5.13
CA GLY A 31 1.56 -0.41 6.04
C GLY A 31 3.07 -0.65 5.85
N VAL A 32 3.47 -1.84 5.41
CA VAL A 32 4.86 -2.20 5.08
C VAL A 32 4.96 -2.89 3.73
N SER A 33 6.11 -2.75 3.07
CA SER A 33 6.38 -3.44 1.79
C SER A 33 6.26 -4.95 1.98
N PHE A 34 5.37 -5.58 1.23
CA PHE A 34 5.16 -7.04 1.28
C PHE A 34 6.22 -7.81 0.47
N THR A 35 6.78 -7.17 -0.56
CA THR A 35 7.74 -7.78 -1.50
C THR A 35 8.88 -8.55 -0.83
N PRO A 36 9.58 -8.02 0.21
CA PRO A 36 10.68 -8.72 0.86
C PRO A 36 10.26 -9.99 1.64
N TYR A 37 8.97 -10.13 1.95
CA TYR A 37 8.42 -11.22 2.74
C TYR A 37 7.65 -12.24 1.91
N ARG A 38 7.46 -11.98 0.60
CA ARG A 38 6.63 -12.80 -0.28
C ARG A 38 7.01 -14.28 -0.23
N THR A 39 8.29 -14.61 -0.38
CA THR A 39 8.78 -15.99 -0.38
C THR A 39 8.50 -16.71 0.95
N GLN A 40 8.57 -15.99 2.08
CA GLN A 40 8.27 -16.55 3.40
C GLN A 40 6.77 -16.84 3.54
N TYR A 41 5.91 -15.94 3.05
CA TYR A 41 4.47 -16.18 3.04
C TYR A 41 4.06 -17.31 2.08
N GLU A 42 4.71 -17.45 0.93
CA GLU A 42 4.48 -18.56 0.00
C GLU A 42 4.83 -19.92 0.62
N LYS A 43 5.80 -19.97 1.55
CA LYS A 43 6.07 -21.20 2.33
C LYS A 43 4.98 -21.51 3.34
N LEU A 44 4.45 -20.48 4.02
CA LEU A 44 3.36 -20.64 5.00
C LEU A 44 2.02 -21.00 4.34
N LEU A 45 1.83 -20.54 3.09
CA LEU A 45 0.59 -20.63 2.32
C LEU A 45 0.89 -21.21 0.93
N PRO A 46 1.29 -22.49 0.83
CA PRO A 46 1.81 -23.09 -0.41
C PRO A 46 0.78 -23.29 -1.52
N ARG A 47 -0.51 -22.98 -1.30
CA ARG A 47 -1.53 -23.11 -2.34
C ARG A 47 -1.36 -22.00 -3.37
N THR A 48 -1.19 -22.39 -4.63
CA THR A 48 -0.95 -21.44 -5.75
C THR A 48 -2.12 -20.51 -6.04
N ASN A 49 -3.33 -20.87 -5.59
CA ASN A 49 -4.53 -20.05 -5.72
C ASN A 49 -4.78 -19.14 -4.50
N PHE A 50 -3.85 -19.07 -3.54
CA PHE A 50 -3.99 -18.21 -2.38
C PHE A 50 -3.91 -16.73 -2.74
N LYS A 51 -4.79 -15.91 -2.17
CA LYS A 51 -4.93 -14.51 -2.56
C LYS A 51 -4.17 -13.59 -1.61
N TYR A 52 -3.36 -12.71 -2.18
CA TYR A 52 -2.74 -11.60 -1.47
C TYR A 52 -3.33 -10.30 -2.01
N TYR A 53 -3.93 -9.50 -1.14
CA TYR A 53 -4.44 -8.18 -1.51
C TYR A 53 -3.74 -7.11 -0.71
N GLU A 54 -3.32 -6.07 -1.43
CA GLU A 54 -2.73 -4.89 -0.83
C GLU A 54 -3.81 -3.87 -0.46
N ILE A 55 -3.70 -3.34 0.75
CA ILE A 55 -4.40 -2.14 1.21
C ILE A 55 -3.35 -1.08 1.52
N TYR A 56 -3.65 0.16 1.13
CA TYR A 56 -2.82 1.30 1.45
C TYR A 56 -3.51 2.13 2.52
N ASN A 57 -3.11 1.91 3.76
CA ASN A 57 -3.59 2.64 4.93
C ASN A 57 -2.40 3.03 5.83
N ALA A 58 -2.60 4.09 6.59
CA ALA A 58 -1.70 4.56 7.63
C ALA A 58 -2.53 5.09 8.81
N SER A 59 -1.87 5.54 9.87
CA SER A 59 -2.55 6.15 11.03
C SER A 59 -3.34 7.41 10.64
N GLU A 60 -2.92 8.07 9.56
CA GLU A 60 -3.46 9.31 9.03
C GLU A 60 -4.68 9.10 8.13
N GLY A 61 -4.93 7.88 7.65
CA GLY A 61 -6.06 7.60 6.76
C GLY A 61 -5.99 6.27 6.02
N PHE A 62 -7.07 5.96 5.32
CA PHE A 62 -7.19 4.78 4.46
C PHE A 62 -7.29 5.27 3.01
N PHE A 63 -6.27 5.00 2.20
CA PHE A 63 -6.06 5.73 0.95
C PHE A 63 -6.43 4.93 -0.31
N ALA A 64 -6.04 3.67 -0.40
CA ALA A 64 -6.27 2.89 -1.62
C ALA A 64 -6.44 1.38 -1.35
N ILE A 65 -7.12 0.68 -2.26
CA ILE A 65 -7.33 -0.77 -2.18
C ILE A 65 -6.99 -1.48 -3.49
N GLN A 66 -6.46 -2.68 -3.39
CA GLN A 66 -6.45 -3.61 -4.52
C GLN A 66 -7.84 -4.25 -4.67
N ASP A 67 -8.66 -3.70 -5.57
CA ASP A 67 -10.03 -4.15 -5.85
C ASP A 67 -10.11 -5.26 -6.92
N ARG A 68 -8.99 -5.56 -7.60
CA ARG A 68 -8.94 -6.51 -8.72
C ARG A 68 -7.97 -7.65 -8.50
N ASN A 69 -8.37 -8.83 -8.99
CA ASN A 69 -7.53 -10.02 -9.00
C ASN A 69 -6.40 -9.86 -10.01
N TYR A 70 -5.22 -10.40 -9.72
CA TYR A 70 -4.06 -10.43 -10.63
C TYR A 70 -3.49 -9.06 -11.03
N HIS A 71 -3.94 -7.97 -10.38
CA HIS A 71 -3.39 -6.63 -10.53
C HIS A 71 -2.61 -6.23 -9.28
N SER A 72 -1.59 -5.41 -9.45
CA SER A 72 -0.76 -4.85 -8.36
C SER A 72 -0.91 -3.34 -8.22
N ASP A 73 -1.91 -2.75 -8.90
CA ASP A 73 -2.29 -1.36 -8.70
C ASP A 73 -3.46 -1.26 -7.71
N LEU A 74 -3.57 -0.11 -7.06
CA LEU A 74 -4.56 0.18 -6.04
C LEU A 74 -5.50 1.26 -6.55
N LEU A 75 -6.80 1.06 -6.40
CA LEU A 75 -7.82 2.08 -6.60
C LEU A 75 -7.73 3.11 -5.47
N LEU A 76 -7.55 4.39 -5.82
CA LEU A 76 -7.50 5.48 -4.86
C LEU A 76 -8.92 5.84 -4.37
N MET A 77 -9.12 5.92 -3.06
CA MET A 77 -10.43 6.13 -2.42
C MET A 77 -10.73 7.62 -2.26
N LEU A 78 -11.39 8.21 -3.26
CA LEU A 78 -11.67 9.65 -3.31
C LEU A 78 -12.86 10.09 -2.45
N ASP A 79 -13.65 9.13 -1.97
CA ASP A 79 -14.90 9.33 -1.25
C ASP A 79 -14.76 9.14 0.27
N TYR A 80 -13.54 8.95 0.78
CA TYR A 80 -13.28 8.64 2.19
C TYR A 80 -13.09 9.88 3.08
N GLY A 81 -13.50 11.07 2.60
CA GLY A 81 -13.32 12.33 3.34
C GLY A 81 -11.85 12.77 3.43
N ILE A 82 -11.06 12.41 2.42
CA ILE A 82 -9.66 12.80 2.26
C ILE A 82 -9.53 13.59 0.96
N PHE A 83 -9.00 14.80 1.07
CA PHE A 83 -8.58 15.59 -0.08
C PHE A 83 -7.11 15.30 -0.37
N TYR A 84 -6.78 15.04 -1.64
CA TYR A 84 -5.45 14.66 -2.09
C TYR A 84 -4.80 15.76 -2.92
N GLU A 85 -3.55 16.05 -2.59
CA GLU A 85 -2.62 16.80 -3.42
C GLU A 85 -1.37 15.94 -3.70
N PHE A 86 -0.72 16.18 -4.82
CA PHE A 86 0.40 15.39 -5.30
C PHE A 86 1.58 16.30 -5.67
N ILE A 87 2.69 16.20 -4.95
CA ILE A 87 3.91 16.97 -5.25
C ILE A 87 4.78 16.12 -6.17
N PRO A 88 5.02 16.50 -7.44
CA PRO A 88 5.95 15.76 -8.29
C PRO A 88 7.32 15.67 -7.63
N MET A 89 8.01 14.53 -7.75
CA MET A 89 9.34 14.40 -7.13
C MET A 89 10.37 15.41 -7.68
N THR A 90 10.14 16.01 -8.86
CA THR A 90 10.94 17.12 -9.39
C THR A 90 10.74 18.45 -8.64
N GLU A 91 9.64 18.59 -7.89
CA GLU A 91 9.32 19.72 -7.03
C GLU A 91 9.71 19.47 -5.56
N TRP A 92 10.06 18.21 -5.22
CA TRP A 92 10.34 17.81 -3.85
C TRP A 92 11.58 18.53 -3.28
N GLY A 93 11.47 19.07 -2.06
CA GLY A 93 12.56 19.76 -1.38
C GLY A 93 12.78 21.23 -1.80
N LYS A 94 12.02 21.76 -2.76
CA LYS A 94 12.00 23.19 -3.07
C LYS A 94 11.35 23.97 -1.93
N GLU A 95 11.69 25.26 -1.80
CA GLU A 95 11.13 26.16 -0.77
C GLU A 95 9.61 26.30 -0.88
N GLN A 96 9.10 26.38 -2.11
CA GLN A 96 7.67 26.43 -2.41
C GLN A 96 7.33 25.35 -3.44
N PRO A 97 7.16 24.08 -3.02
CA PRO A 97 6.90 22.99 -3.94
C PRO A 97 5.51 23.14 -4.56
N LYS A 98 5.41 22.97 -5.88
CA LYS A 98 4.11 22.94 -6.55
C LYS A 98 3.42 21.60 -6.25
N ALA A 99 2.30 21.65 -5.54
CA ALA A 99 1.40 20.51 -5.36
C ALA A 99 0.29 20.56 -6.41
N LEU A 100 -0.01 19.41 -7.00
CA LEU A 100 -1.02 19.26 -8.04
C LEU A 100 -2.30 18.67 -7.43
N PRO A 101 -3.48 19.18 -7.78
CA PRO A 101 -4.73 18.47 -7.51
C PRO A 101 -4.81 17.20 -8.36
N ILE A 102 -5.69 16.27 -7.99
CA ILE A 102 -5.79 14.96 -8.65
C ILE A 102 -6.06 15.03 -10.17
N TRP A 103 -6.76 16.05 -10.66
CA TRP A 103 -7.07 16.20 -12.09
C TRP A 103 -5.88 16.71 -12.94
N GLU A 104 -4.75 17.07 -12.31
CA GLU A 104 -3.52 17.51 -12.98
C GLU A 104 -2.41 16.46 -12.95
N VAL A 105 -2.65 15.28 -12.37
CA VAL A 105 -1.62 14.22 -12.29
C VAL A 105 -1.43 13.51 -13.62
N GLU A 106 -0.22 12.99 -13.83
CA GLU A 106 0.20 12.33 -15.06
C GLU A 106 0.59 10.87 -14.78
N LEU A 107 0.43 10.03 -15.81
CA LEU A 107 0.87 8.65 -15.76
C LEU A 107 2.40 8.57 -15.68
N GLY A 108 2.91 7.62 -14.90
CA GLY A 108 4.35 7.34 -14.87
C GLY A 108 5.19 8.27 -14.00
N VAL A 109 4.65 9.42 -13.57
CA VAL A 109 5.34 10.38 -12.70
C VAL A 109 5.23 9.94 -11.24
N ASN A 110 6.34 10.04 -10.50
CA ASN A 110 6.35 9.80 -9.06
C ASN A 110 5.96 11.08 -8.32
N TYR A 111 5.07 10.94 -7.33
CA TYR A 111 4.57 12.03 -6.51
C TYR A 111 4.73 11.70 -5.04
N ALA A 112 5.08 12.69 -4.22
CA ALA A 112 4.81 12.63 -2.79
C ALA A 112 3.34 12.94 -2.54
N MET A 113 2.69 12.15 -1.69
CA MET A 113 1.27 12.33 -1.37
C MET A 113 1.09 13.29 -0.19
N VAL A 114 0.23 14.29 -0.40
CA VAL A 114 -0.18 15.28 0.60
C VAL A 114 -1.69 15.16 0.79
N ILE A 115 -2.14 15.15 2.04
CA ILE A 115 -3.56 14.93 2.38
C ILE A 115 -4.10 16.03 3.27
N SER A 116 -5.39 16.31 3.13
CA SER A 116 -6.19 16.97 4.15
C SER A 116 -7.38 16.09 4.51
N THR A 117 -7.64 15.90 5.80
CA THR A 117 -8.64 14.94 6.27
C THR A 117 -9.66 15.59 7.20
N ASN A 118 -10.85 15.01 7.26
CA ASN A 118 -11.90 15.43 8.20
C ASN A 118 -11.50 15.28 9.68
N ALA A 119 -10.42 14.55 9.98
CA ALA A 119 -9.87 14.39 11.33
C ALA A 119 -8.88 15.50 11.72
N GLY A 120 -8.74 16.56 10.91
CA GLY A 120 -7.97 17.75 11.26
C GLY A 120 -6.53 17.77 10.75
N LEU A 121 -6.14 16.86 9.85
CA LEU A 121 -4.89 17.00 9.11
C LEU A 121 -5.08 17.99 7.96
N TRP A 122 -4.18 18.98 7.87
CA TRP A 122 -4.22 20.01 6.83
C TRP A 122 -2.91 20.02 6.06
N ARG A 123 -2.97 19.68 4.77
CA ARG A 123 -1.80 19.53 3.88
C ARG A 123 -0.67 18.72 4.52
N TYR A 124 -1.02 17.63 5.18
CA TYR A 124 -0.08 16.73 5.83
C TYR A 124 0.61 15.85 4.79
N THR A 125 1.95 15.73 4.85
CA THR A 125 2.68 14.82 3.97
C THR A 125 2.73 13.43 4.57
N VAL A 126 2.14 12.45 3.89
CA VAL A 126 2.06 11.04 4.36
C VAL A 126 3.44 10.38 4.46
N GLY A 127 4.38 10.80 3.61
CA GLY A 127 5.75 10.29 3.62
C GLY A 127 6.01 9.14 2.63
N ASP A 128 5.01 8.76 1.85
CA ASP A 128 5.14 7.81 0.75
C ASP A 128 5.21 8.51 -0.61
N THR A 129 5.83 7.84 -1.57
CA THR A 129 5.72 8.21 -2.98
C THR A 129 4.79 7.24 -3.71
N VAL A 130 3.99 7.80 -4.61
CA VAL A 130 3.03 7.06 -5.43
C VAL A 130 3.21 7.41 -6.90
N ARG A 131 2.82 6.49 -7.77
CA ARG A 131 2.79 6.70 -9.22
C ARG A 131 1.47 6.24 -9.80
N PHE A 132 0.86 7.08 -10.64
CA PHE A 132 -0.38 6.73 -11.31
C PHE A 132 -0.15 5.73 -12.44
N THR A 133 -1.01 4.71 -12.47
CA THR A 133 -1.08 3.65 -13.50
C THR A 133 -2.34 3.76 -14.35
N SER A 134 -3.35 4.47 -13.86
CA SER A 134 -4.57 4.83 -14.57
C SER A 134 -5.09 6.16 -14.02
N LEU A 135 -5.70 6.98 -14.88
CA LEU A 135 -6.36 8.24 -14.50
C LEU A 135 -7.89 8.13 -14.50
N SER A 136 -8.45 7.04 -15.04
CA SER A 136 -9.89 6.77 -15.02
C SER A 136 -10.18 5.26 -14.99
N PRO A 137 -10.50 4.69 -13.82
CA PRO A 137 -10.42 5.32 -12.49
C PRO A 137 -8.98 5.61 -12.09
N PHE A 138 -8.77 6.50 -11.11
CA PHE A 138 -7.45 6.80 -10.58
C PHE A 138 -6.87 5.59 -9.84
N ARG A 139 -5.76 5.06 -10.36
CA ARG A 139 -5.07 3.92 -9.77
C ARG A 139 -3.61 4.24 -9.54
N ILE A 140 -3.10 3.84 -8.40
CA ILE A 140 -1.74 4.14 -7.96
C ILE A 140 -0.95 2.87 -7.65
N LYS A 141 0.38 2.98 -7.70
CA LYS A 141 1.31 2.08 -7.04
C LYS A 141 2.14 2.86 -6.06
N ILE A 142 2.39 2.28 -4.88
CA ILE A 142 3.36 2.81 -3.94
C ILE A 142 4.76 2.54 -4.51
N THR A 143 5.57 3.58 -4.64
CA THR A 143 6.90 3.51 -5.27
C THR A 143 8.05 3.69 -4.29
N GLY A 144 7.77 4.08 -3.05
CA GLY A 144 8.79 4.24 -2.01
C GLY A 144 8.37 5.22 -0.91
N ARG A 145 9.37 5.76 -0.21
CA ARG A 145 9.23 6.76 0.86
C ARG A 145 9.86 8.09 0.42
N THR A 146 9.39 9.20 0.96
CA THR A 146 9.96 10.54 0.70
C THR A 146 11.24 10.81 1.50
N LYS A 147 11.47 10.04 2.57
CA LYS A 147 12.71 10.04 3.36
C LYS A 147 13.26 8.61 3.41
N HIS A 148 14.50 8.42 3.00
CA HIS A 148 15.18 7.14 3.12
C HIS A 148 15.84 7.02 4.50
N TYR A 149 15.38 6.06 5.31
CA TYR A 149 16.21 5.39 6.31
C TYR A 149 15.89 3.88 6.27
N ILE A 150 16.82 3.12 5.66
CA ILE A 150 17.10 1.68 5.86
C ILE A 150 16.11 0.63 5.30
N ASN A 151 14.84 0.92 4.97
CA ASN A 151 13.94 -0.06 4.34
C ASN A 151 13.47 0.36 2.95
N ALA A 152 14.11 -0.20 1.93
CA ALA A 152 13.67 -0.26 0.54
C ALA A 152 13.45 -1.73 0.16
#